data_AF-V2WPP9-F1
#
_entry.id   AF-V2WPP9-F1
#
_cell.length_a   1.000
_cell.length_b   1.000
_cell.length_c   1.000
_cell.angle_alpha   90.00
_cell.angle_beta   90.00
_cell.angle_gamma   90.00
#
_symmetry.space_group_name_H-M   'P 1'
#
loop_
_entity.id
_entity.type
_entity.pdbx_description
1 polymer ?
#
loop_
_entity_poly.entity_id
_entity_poly.type
_entity_poly.pdbx_seq_one_letter_code
_entity_poly.pdbx_strand_id
1 'polypeptide(L)'
;MAYKWLSSIGDRGEALSQLRDSIQANSSSFLLNFSFADALEAWKEYQLVHELYKDLLSVLRTATWLNDDDLRDEFGMAYIMYMRFVRHAEGIEGSQSVFSKARKDVSLTLWPVYEAAAMMEYHYGGRKDVSLKVFKARLKLFQKDHNYALHYLEWLISINDMNNAQSLFEATISGLLAEHARQLWDCWLCYSFHCSDWEAIQKLKQHMMQTYPMNPPMKHFAQCYLYAHTDPIATRDLGFAVVQDMLKVPATVSDSNVIDKQLPTSCTSSKHSLPKSSTEPEGLLPKRWQIKEKFPVPAPLCSFLGQLLHPLVFNGPVIDADELLSLLKNMTVPLTQ
;
A
#
# COMPACT_ATOMS: atom_id res chain seq x y z
N MET A 1 -15.51 28.46 2.20
CA MET A 1 -15.12 29.15 3.45
C MET A 1 -15.32 30.64 3.29
N ALA A 2 -15.98 31.29 4.24
CA ALA A 2 -16.20 32.75 4.27
C ALA A 2 -14.89 33.55 4.09
N TYR A 3 -13.78 33.04 4.66
CA TYR A 3 -12.43 33.59 4.46
C TYR A 3 -12.04 33.79 2.98
N LYS A 4 -12.23 32.78 2.11
CA LYS A 4 -11.86 32.89 0.68
C LYS A 4 -12.64 33.99 -0.03
N TRP A 5 -13.89 34.19 0.37
CA TRP A 5 -14.75 35.22 -0.18
C TRP A 5 -14.37 36.62 0.33
N LEU A 6 -14.19 36.81 1.64
CA LEU A 6 -13.72 38.08 2.22
C LEU A 6 -12.32 38.48 1.70
N SER A 7 -11.41 37.51 1.59
CA SER A 7 -10.09 37.72 1.00
C SER A 7 -10.19 38.17 -0.47
N SER A 8 -11.16 37.66 -1.24
CA SER A 8 -11.39 38.08 -2.63
C SER A 8 -11.96 39.48 -2.77
N ILE A 9 -12.57 40.02 -1.71
CA ILE A 9 -13.15 41.38 -1.67
C ILE A 9 -12.13 42.42 -1.19
N GLY A 10 -10.97 41.98 -0.71
CA GLY A 10 -9.88 42.85 -0.27
C GLY A 10 -9.98 43.30 1.20
N ASP A 11 -11.01 42.87 1.93
CA ASP A 11 -11.12 43.11 3.38
C ASP A 11 -10.33 42.07 4.17
N ARG A 12 -9.02 42.27 4.17
CA ARG A 12 -8.03 41.35 4.77
C ARG A 12 -8.10 41.32 6.29
N GLY A 13 -8.32 42.48 6.93
CA GLY A 13 -8.35 42.58 8.39
C GLY A 13 -9.54 41.84 8.98
N GLU A 14 -10.72 42.02 8.40
CA GLU A 14 -11.94 41.33 8.82
C GLU A 14 -11.84 39.82 8.58
N ALA A 15 -11.26 39.39 7.45
CA ALA A 15 -11.04 37.98 7.14
C ALA A 15 -10.15 37.26 8.19
N LEU A 16 -9.07 37.91 8.68
CA LEU A 16 -8.24 37.34 9.75
C LEU A 16 -8.96 37.36 11.09
N SER A 17 -9.69 38.44 11.41
CA SER A 17 -10.44 38.50 12.66
C SER A 17 -11.43 37.35 12.75
N GLN A 18 -12.17 37.09 11.67
CA GLN A 18 -13.12 35.99 11.61
C GLN A 18 -12.44 34.61 11.77
N LEU A 19 -11.28 34.39 11.14
CA LEU A 19 -10.53 33.15 11.32
C LEU A 19 -10.02 32.99 12.75
N ARG A 20 -9.50 34.05 13.35
CA ARG A 20 -9.05 34.06 14.74
C ARG A 20 -10.19 33.75 15.70
N ASP A 21 -11.34 34.40 15.52
CA ASP A 21 -12.53 34.17 16.35
C ASP A 21 -13.05 32.72 16.17
N SER A 22 -12.97 32.18 14.95
CA SER A 22 -13.31 30.79 14.66
C SER A 22 -12.36 29.80 15.37
N ILE A 23 -11.06 30.10 15.41
CA ILE A 23 -10.06 29.29 16.14
C ILE A 23 -10.28 29.38 17.65
N GLN A 24 -10.67 30.55 18.17
CA GLN A 24 -11.05 30.68 19.58
C GLN A 24 -12.26 29.83 19.94
N ALA A 25 -13.23 29.69 19.01
CA ALA A 25 -14.38 28.81 19.19
C ALA A 25 -14.02 27.33 19.08
N ASN A 26 -13.04 26.96 18.25
CA ASN A 26 -12.56 25.59 18.11
C ASN A 26 -11.04 25.54 17.87
N SER A 27 -10.29 25.48 18.97
CA SER A 27 -8.83 25.57 18.95
C SER A 27 -8.13 24.30 18.49
N SER A 28 -8.80 23.14 18.54
CA SER A 28 -8.27 21.86 18.06
C SER A 28 -8.51 21.62 16.56
N SER A 29 -9.26 22.49 15.88
CA SER A 29 -9.57 22.31 14.46
C SER A 29 -8.33 22.47 13.57
N PHE A 30 -7.84 21.38 13.01
CA PHE A 30 -6.73 21.39 12.04
C PHE A 30 -7.01 22.26 10.83
N LEU A 31 -8.22 22.18 10.28
CA LEU A 31 -8.60 22.95 9.09
C LEU A 31 -8.49 24.46 9.35
N LEU A 32 -9.00 24.94 10.49
CA LEU A 32 -8.93 26.36 10.84
C LEU A 32 -7.50 26.80 11.10
N ASN A 33 -6.76 26.06 11.94
CA ASN A 33 -5.37 26.37 12.25
C ASN A 33 -4.48 26.38 11.01
N PHE A 34 -4.57 25.39 10.13
CA PHE A 34 -3.75 25.34 8.91
C PHE A 34 -4.15 26.42 7.90
N SER A 35 -5.44 26.69 7.73
CA SER A 35 -5.88 27.79 6.85
C SER A 35 -5.40 29.16 7.33
N PHE A 36 -5.35 29.36 8.65
CA PHE A 36 -4.86 30.59 9.25
C PHE A 36 -3.33 30.67 9.20
N ALA A 37 -2.62 29.55 9.40
CA ALA A 37 -1.18 29.46 9.22
C ALA A 37 -0.77 29.84 7.80
N ASP A 38 -1.42 29.27 6.77
CA ASP A 38 -1.15 29.57 5.36
C ASP A 38 -1.40 31.07 5.05
N ALA A 39 -2.47 31.65 5.62
CA ALA A 39 -2.79 33.06 5.46
C ALA A 39 -1.73 33.98 6.08
N LEU A 40 -1.29 33.68 7.31
CA LEU A 40 -0.25 34.42 8.01
C LEU A 40 1.12 34.27 7.35
N GLU A 41 1.47 33.06 6.88
CA GLU A 41 2.71 32.79 6.14
C GLU A 41 2.74 33.59 4.83
N ALA A 42 1.64 33.62 4.07
CA ALA A 42 1.52 34.42 2.85
C ALA A 42 1.74 35.92 3.11
N TRP A 43 1.42 36.40 4.31
CA TRP A 43 1.61 37.79 4.72
C TRP A 43 2.92 38.03 5.46
N LYS A 44 3.76 36.99 5.59
CA LYS A 44 5.07 37.02 6.25
C LYS A 44 5.01 37.33 7.74
N GLU A 45 3.88 37.08 8.37
CA GLU A 45 3.69 37.23 9.82
C GLU A 45 4.19 35.97 10.56
N TYR A 46 5.46 35.62 10.36
CA TYR A 46 6.02 34.33 10.79
C TYR A 46 5.96 34.12 12.31
N GLN A 47 6.11 35.19 13.11
CA GLN A 47 6.02 35.09 14.56
C GLN A 47 4.64 34.58 15.02
N LEU A 48 3.57 35.10 14.41
CA LEU A 48 2.21 34.65 14.69
C LEU A 48 1.99 33.19 14.26
N VAL A 49 2.60 32.75 13.15
CA VAL A 49 2.54 31.33 12.74
C VAL A 49 3.23 30.43 13.77
N HIS A 50 4.38 30.84 14.33
CA HIS A 50 5.02 30.09 15.41
C HIS A 50 4.15 30.01 16.67
N GLU A 51 3.50 31.10 17.05
CA GLU A 51 2.56 31.13 18.19
C GLU A 51 1.39 30.18 17.95
N LEU A 52 0.76 30.27 16.78
CA LEU A 52 -0.36 29.43 16.37
C LEU A 52 -0.03 27.93 16.46
N TYR A 53 1.11 27.50 15.90
CA TYR A 53 1.50 26.08 15.98
C TYR A 53 1.84 25.65 17.42
N LYS A 54 2.44 26.52 18.23
CA LYS A 54 2.71 26.22 19.65
C LYS A 54 1.41 26.06 20.43
N ASP A 55 0.43 26.92 20.17
CA ASP A 55 -0.89 26.88 20.80
C ASP A 55 -1.64 25.61 20.40
N LEU A 56 -1.67 25.26 19.11
CA LEU A 56 -2.27 24.01 18.63
C LEU A 56 -1.60 22.79 19.28
N LEU A 57 -0.27 22.75 19.32
CA LEU A 57 0.47 21.67 19.99
C LEU A 57 0.15 21.60 21.49
N SER A 58 -0.04 22.74 22.16
CA SER A 58 -0.45 22.77 23.57
C SER A 58 -1.84 22.18 23.75
N VAL A 59 -2.81 22.57 22.93
CA VAL A 59 -4.19 22.06 22.95
C VAL A 59 -4.21 20.54 22.69
N LEU A 60 -3.52 20.07 21.65
CA LEU A 60 -3.45 18.65 21.32
C LEU A 60 -2.75 17.84 22.41
N ARG A 61 -1.68 18.37 23.03
CA ARG A 61 -1.02 17.73 24.18
C ARG A 61 -2.00 17.53 25.34
N THR A 62 -2.89 18.50 25.57
CA THR A 62 -3.96 18.39 26.57
C THR A 62 -5.17 17.58 26.11
N ALA A 63 -5.24 17.11 24.88
CA ALA A 63 -6.26 16.15 24.44
C ALA A 63 -5.73 14.71 24.54
N THR A 64 -4.42 14.53 24.34
CA THR A 64 -3.74 13.22 24.23
C THR A 64 -3.48 12.55 25.59
N TRP A 65 -4.34 12.75 26.60
CA TRP A 65 -4.14 12.18 27.95
C TRP A 65 -4.34 10.67 28.03
N LEU A 66 -5.04 10.10 27.06
CA LEU A 66 -5.25 8.67 26.90
C LEU A 66 -4.41 8.24 25.70
N ASN A 67 -3.62 7.18 25.82
CA ASN A 67 -2.70 6.67 24.78
C ASN A 67 -3.46 6.16 23.54
N ASP A 68 -4.14 7.06 22.85
CA ASP A 68 -4.87 6.83 21.61
C ASP A 68 -3.93 7.15 20.45
N ASP A 69 -3.70 6.17 19.59
CA ASP A 69 -2.77 6.32 18.47
C ASP A 69 -3.30 7.35 17.45
N ASP A 70 -4.62 7.49 17.30
CA ASP A 70 -5.23 8.49 16.40
C ASP A 70 -4.89 9.92 16.87
N LEU A 71 -4.97 10.18 18.18
CA LEU A 71 -4.60 11.48 18.76
C LEU A 71 -3.09 11.77 18.66
N ARG A 72 -2.27 10.72 18.71
CA ARG A 72 -0.81 10.84 18.53
C ARG A 72 -0.44 11.11 17.08
N ASP A 73 -1.18 10.55 16.12
CA ASP A 73 -1.03 10.85 14.70
C ASP A 73 -1.44 12.29 14.40
N GLU A 74 -2.55 12.75 14.97
CA GLU A 74 -2.98 14.16 14.94
C GLU A 74 -1.91 15.11 15.52
N PHE A 75 -1.35 14.76 16.69
CA PHE A 75 -0.25 15.51 17.30
C PHE A 75 1.02 15.52 16.42
N GLY A 76 1.35 14.38 15.81
CA GLY A 76 2.45 14.25 14.86
C GLY A 76 2.25 15.12 13.61
N MET A 77 1.03 15.14 13.07
CA MET A 77 0.66 15.95 11.90
C MET A 77 0.90 17.44 12.15
N ALA A 78 0.55 17.95 13.33
CA ALA A 78 0.83 19.33 13.71
C ALA A 78 2.34 19.64 13.68
N TYR A 79 3.19 18.75 14.19
CA TYR A 79 4.65 18.90 14.12
C TYR A 79 5.18 18.83 12.68
N ILE A 80 4.67 17.95 11.84
CA ILE A 80 5.07 17.84 10.42
C ILE A 80 4.77 19.15 9.69
N MET A 81 3.56 19.69 9.85
CA MET A 81 3.17 20.97 9.26
C MET A 81 4.01 22.11 9.82
N TYR A 82 4.31 22.10 11.11
CA TYR A 82 5.16 23.12 11.71
C TYR A 82 6.59 23.08 11.17
N MET A 83 7.20 21.89 11.04
CA MET A 83 8.52 21.72 10.41
C MET A 83 8.52 22.20 8.95
N ARG A 84 7.43 21.98 8.21
CA ARG A 84 7.26 22.42 6.82
C ARG A 84 7.23 23.95 6.73
N PHE A 85 6.39 24.61 7.53
CA PHE A 85 6.33 26.08 7.61
C PHE A 85 7.71 26.66 7.93
N VAL A 86 8.36 26.19 9.00
CA VAL A 86 9.66 26.76 9.41
C VAL A 86 10.71 26.50 8.34
N ARG A 87 10.65 25.36 7.64
CA ARG A 87 11.53 25.10 6.50
C ARG A 87 11.34 26.11 5.38
N HIS A 88 10.11 26.49 5.06
CA HIS A 88 9.79 27.47 4.02
C HIS A 88 10.21 28.88 4.42
N ALA A 89 9.89 29.31 5.64
CA ALA A 89 10.11 30.68 6.11
C ALA A 89 11.55 30.95 6.58
N GLU A 90 12.19 29.99 7.26
CA GLU A 90 13.46 30.19 7.98
C GLU A 90 14.59 29.25 7.52
N GLY A 91 14.29 28.26 6.69
CA GLY A 91 15.27 27.32 6.17
C GLY A 91 15.45 26.04 7.02
N ILE A 92 16.46 25.25 6.68
CA ILE A 92 16.63 23.89 7.22
C ILE A 92 16.99 23.89 8.72
N GLU A 93 17.78 24.86 9.18
CA GLU A 93 18.20 24.96 10.58
C GLU A 93 17.02 25.25 11.52
N GLY A 94 16.09 26.11 11.10
CA GLY A 94 14.84 26.36 11.83
C GLY A 94 13.99 25.09 11.93
N SER A 95 13.84 24.36 10.82
CA SER A 95 13.10 23.09 10.80
C SER A 95 13.72 22.04 11.73
N GLN A 96 15.05 21.93 11.76
CA GLN A 96 15.79 21.07 12.71
C GLN A 96 15.58 21.45 14.18
N SER A 97 15.43 22.75 14.47
CA SER A 97 15.10 23.24 15.81
C SER A 97 13.71 22.77 16.24
N VAL A 98 12.72 22.83 15.34
CA VAL A 98 11.37 22.27 15.58
C VAL A 98 11.42 20.75 15.74
N PHE A 99 12.12 20.04 14.87
CA PHE A 99 12.29 18.59 14.98
C PHE A 99 12.93 18.20 16.33
N SER A 100 13.88 18.99 16.81
CA SER A 100 14.49 18.78 18.14
C SER A 100 13.51 18.93 19.30
N LYS A 101 12.43 19.72 19.14
CA LYS A 101 11.32 19.78 20.10
C LYS A 101 10.44 18.53 19.99
N ALA A 102 10.06 18.12 18.77
CA ALA A 102 9.31 16.90 18.53
C ALA A 102 9.99 15.66 19.14
N ARG A 103 11.32 15.57 19.03
CA ARG A 103 12.13 14.50 19.63
C ARG A 103 12.05 14.42 21.15
N LYS A 104 11.77 15.53 21.85
CA LYS A 104 11.59 15.54 23.31
C LYS A 104 10.22 14.99 23.71
N ASP A 105 9.22 15.15 22.84
CA ASP A 105 7.88 14.60 22.99
C ASP A 105 7.78 13.18 22.40
N VAL A 106 8.77 12.32 22.66
CA VAL A 106 8.88 10.99 22.02
C VAL A 106 7.69 10.05 22.34
N SER A 107 7.05 10.23 23.50
CA SER A 107 5.85 9.47 23.86
C SER A 107 4.65 9.84 22.99
N LEU A 108 4.56 11.10 22.54
CA LEU A 108 3.43 11.62 21.78
C LEU A 108 3.69 11.62 20.27
N THR A 109 4.96 11.62 19.84
CA THR A 109 5.32 11.68 18.42
C THR A 109 5.52 10.28 17.83
N LEU A 110 4.63 9.91 16.91
CA LEU A 110 4.72 8.68 16.15
C LEU A 110 5.76 8.75 15.02
N TRP A 111 5.99 7.60 14.40
CA TRP A 111 6.98 7.40 13.35
C TRP A 111 6.86 8.38 12.15
N PRO A 112 5.69 8.87 11.70
CA PRO A 112 5.59 9.75 10.52
C PRO A 112 6.35 11.07 10.68
N VAL A 113 6.46 11.58 11.92
CA VAL A 113 7.23 12.80 12.21
C VAL A 113 8.71 12.62 11.88
N TYR A 114 9.25 11.44 12.16
CA TYR A 114 10.65 11.12 11.93
C TYR A 114 10.96 10.85 10.46
N GLU A 115 10.05 10.16 9.77
CA GLU A 115 10.11 10.01 8.32
C GLU A 115 10.06 11.37 7.64
N ALA A 116 9.08 12.21 7.96
CA ALA A 116 8.94 13.54 7.38
C ALA A 116 10.20 14.40 7.59
N ALA A 117 10.77 14.38 8.79
CA ALA A 117 12.02 15.09 9.07
C ALA A 117 13.20 14.55 8.23
N ALA A 118 13.34 13.23 8.10
CA ALA A 118 14.38 12.62 7.28
C ALA A 118 14.20 12.93 5.79
N MET A 119 12.97 12.95 5.30
CA MET A 119 12.63 13.29 3.91
C MET A 119 12.86 14.78 3.62
N MET A 120 12.55 15.66 4.57
CA MET A 120 12.87 17.09 4.45
C MET A 120 14.40 17.30 4.36
N GLU A 121 15.18 16.59 5.17
CA GLU A 121 16.65 16.64 5.10
C GLU A 121 17.19 16.15 3.75
N TYR A 122 16.60 15.08 3.21
CA TYR A 122 17.02 14.50 1.94
C TYR A 122 16.68 15.41 0.76
N HIS A 123 15.40 15.76 0.59
CA HIS A 123 14.93 16.48 -0.59
C HIS A 123 15.41 17.93 -0.64
N TYR A 124 15.53 18.59 0.51
CA TYR A 124 15.90 20.00 0.55
C TYR A 124 17.35 20.25 0.90
N GLY A 125 17.97 19.36 1.68
CA GLY A 125 19.38 19.48 2.06
C GLY A 125 20.32 18.69 1.13
N GLY A 126 19.80 17.73 0.37
CA GLY A 126 20.62 16.74 -0.35
C GLY A 126 21.43 15.83 0.60
N ARG A 127 21.16 15.88 1.91
CA ARG A 127 21.97 15.25 2.95
C ARG A 127 21.52 13.82 3.22
N LYS A 128 21.81 12.92 2.27
CA LYS A 128 21.51 11.48 2.40
C LYS A 128 22.05 10.88 3.69
N ASP A 129 23.25 11.26 4.13
CA ASP A 129 23.88 10.73 5.33
C ASP A 129 23.10 11.12 6.60
N VAL A 130 22.55 12.34 6.66
CA VAL A 130 21.71 12.81 7.76
C VAL A 130 20.39 12.05 7.79
N SER A 131 19.72 11.90 6.65
CA SER A 131 18.48 11.13 6.55
C SER A 131 18.70 9.67 6.96
N LEU A 132 19.78 9.02 6.50
CA LEU A 132 20.17 7.68 6.94
C LEU A 132 20.39 7.61 8.47
N LYS A 133 21.06 8.61 9.06
CA LYS A 133 21.27 8.67 10.52
C LYS A 133 19.95 8.79 11.27
N VAL A 134 19.02 9.63 10.80
CA VAL A 134 17.68 9.76 11.40
C VAL A 134 16.94 8.44 11.30
N PHE A 135 16.89 7.84 10.11
CA PHE A 135 16.17 6.58 9.89
C PHE A 135 16.72 5.45 10.78
N LYS A 136 18.04 5.24 10.76
CA LYS A 136 18.72 4.20 11.56
C LYS A 136 18.56 4.41 13.07
N ALA A 137 18.66 5.66 13.54
CA ALA A 137 18.50 5.97 14.96
C ALA A 137 17.07 5.70 15.45
N ARG A 138 16.06 5.91 14.59
CA ARG A 138 14.65 5.78 14.94
C ARG A 138 14.08 4.39 14.70
N LEU A 139 14.69 3.60 13.81
CA LEU A 139 14.36 2.18 13.66
C LEU A 139 14.50 1.42 14.98
N LYS A 140 15.48 1.78 15.82
CA LYS A 140 15.66 1.19 17.16
C LYS A 140 14.49 1.45 18.11
N LEU A 141 13.75 2.53 17.91
CA LEU A 141 12.59 2.90 18.74
C LEU A 141 11.30 2.25 18.22
N PHE A 142 11.14 2.20 16.90
CA PHE A 142 9.94 1.71 16.22
C PHE A 142 10.12 0.29 15.64
N GLN A 143 10.89 -0.59 16.30
CA GLN A 143 11.22 -1.92 15.77
C GLN A 143 9.99 -2.81 15.51
N LYS A 144 8.92 -2.60 16.27
CA LYS A 144 7.66 -3.34 16.15
C LYS A 144 6.71 -2.74 15.11
N ASP A 145 6.96 -1.51 14.69
CA ASP A 145 6.12 -0.80 13.75
C ASP A 145 6.61 -1.08 12.32
N HIS A 146 5.84 -1.90 11.60
CA HIS A 146 6.20 -2.32 10.26
C HIS A 146 6.07 -1.20 9.24
N ASN A 147 5.19 -0.21 9.46
CA ASN A 147 5.00 0.91 8.54
C ASN A 147 6.27 1.75 8.47
N TYR A 148 6.90 2.01 9.62
CA TYR A 148 8.16 2.72 9.65
C TYR A 148 9.28 2.00 8.89
N ALA A 149 9.39 0.69 9.05
CA ALA A 149 10.39 -0.11 8.34
C ALA A 149 10.09 -0.20 6.83
N LEU A 150 8.82 -0.28 6.45
CA LEU A 150 8.37 -0.28 5.06
C LEU A 150 8.73 1.03 4.36
N HIS A 151 8.36 2.17 4.93
CA HIS A 151 8.67 3.50 4.37
C HIS A 151 10.19 3.73 4.28
N TYR A 152 10.95 3.27 5.29
CA TYR A 152 12.41 3.34 5.23
C TYR A 152 12.98 2.46 4.11
N LEU A 153 12.44 1.26 3.91
CA LEU A 153 12.84 0.36 2.82
C LEU A 153 12.51 0.96 1.44
N GLU A 154 11.30 1.48 1.25
CA GLU A 154 10.87 2.16 0.03
C GLU A 154 11.76 3.35 -0.31
N TRP A 155 12.13 4.15 0.70
CA TRP A 155 13.07 5.25 0.50
C TRP A 155 14.45 4.74 0.06
N LEU A 156 15.01 3.72 0.72
CA LEU A 156 16.32 3.15 0.35
C LEU A 156 16.32 2.62 -1.09
N ILE A 157 15.23 1.97 -1.51
CA ILE A 157 15.01 1.53 -2.88
C ILE A 157 14.97 2.73 -3.83
N SER A 158 14.23 3.79 -3.49
CA SER A 158 14.08 4.99 -4.33
C SER A 158 15.41 5.70 -4.60
N ILE A 159 16.36 5.64 -3.65
CA ILE A 159 17.70 6.22 -3.77
C ILE A 159 18.76 5.21 -4.25
N ASN A 160 18.33 4.03 -4.67
CA ASN A 160 19.17 2.93 -5.15
C ASN A 160 20.27 2.49 -4.16
N ASP A 161 19.97 2.46 -2.86
CA ASP A 161 20.90 2.01 -1.81
C ASP A 161 20.66 0.54 -1.44
N MET A 162 20.95 -0.35 -2.37
CA MET A 162 20.55 -1.76 -2.31
C MET A 162 21.19 -2.54 -1.16
N ASN A 163 22.44 -2.23 -0.82
CA ASN A 163 23.13 -2.89 0.28
C ASN A 163 22.45 -2.59 1.63
N ASN A 164 22.09 -1.32 1.86
CA ASN A 164 21.35 -0.96 3.08
C ASN A 164 19.91 -1.46 3.02
N ALA A 165 19.25 -1.46 1.85
CA ALA A 165 17.88 -1.93 1.68
C ALA A 165 17.77 -3.43 2.01
N GLN A 166 18.65 -4.26 1.46
CA GLN A 166 18.70 -5.69 1.75
C GLN A 166 19.00 -5.95 3.23
N SER A 167 20.00 -5.26 3.80
CA SER A 167 20.35 -5.40 5.21
C SER A 167 19.19 -5.01 6.13
N LEU A 168 18.44 -3.96 5.79
CA LEU A 168 17.26 -3.53 6.52
C LEU A 168 16.15 -4.58 6.44
N PHE A 169 15.87 -5.07 5.23
CA PHE A 169 14.84 -6.07 4.98
C PHE A 169 15.10 -7.34 5.82
N GLU A 170 16.28 -7.95 5.70
CA GLU A 170 16.66 -9.19 6.40
C GLU A 170 16.62 -9.04 7.93
N ALA A 171 17.10 -7.89 8.44
CA ALA A 171 17.07 -7.62 9.88
C ALA A 171 15.64 -7.44 10.42
N THR A 172 14.76 -6.80 9.65
CA THR A 172 13.41 -6.44 10.12
C THR A 172 12.45 -7.62 10.05
N ILE A 173 12.48 -8.43 8.98
CA ILE A 173 11.57 -9.59 8.84
C ILE A 173 11.77 -10.64 9.95
N SER A 174 12.97 -10.70 10.54
CA SER A 174 13.29 -11.63 11.63
C SER A 174 12.68 -11.20 12.97
N GLY A 175 12.36 -9.91 13.14
CA GLY A 175 11.84 -9.34 14.39
C GLY A 175 10.33 -9.05 14.38
N LEU A 176 9.67 -9.13 13.22
CA LEU A 176 8.25 -8.82 13.06
C LEU A 176 7.36 -10.06 13.09
N LEU A 177 6.08 -9.86 13.43
CA LEU A 177 5.04 -10.86 13.22
C LEU A 177 4.88 -11.17 11.74
N ALA A 178 4.50 -12.41 11.41
CA ALA A 178 4.40 -12.88 10.02
C ALA A 178 3.48 -12.00 9.15
N GLU A 179 2.37 -11.50 9.70
CA GLU A 179 1.44 -10.62 8.98
C GLU A 179 2.08 -9.27 8.62
N HIS A 180 2.78 -8.66 9.57
CA HIS A 180 3.46 -7.38 9.38
C HIS A 180 4.69 -7.50 8.46
N ALA A 181 5.45 -8.58 8.58
CA ALA A 181 6.57 -8.87 7.70
C ALA A 181 6.12 -9.03 6.24
N ARG A 182 4.85 -9.42 6.00
CA ARG A 182 4.34 -9.69 4.65
C ARG A 182 4.39 -8.46 3.75
N GLN A 183 4.10 -7.28 4.26
CA GLN A 183 4.14 -6.05 3.46
C GLN A 183 5.57 -5.71 3.01
N LEU A 184 6.56 -5.93 3.88
CA LEU A 184 7.97 -5.77 3.52
C LEU A 184 8.39 -6.80 2.46
N TRP A 185 7.93 -8.05 2.59
CA TRP A 185 8.14 -9.10 1.59
C TRP A 185 7.59 -8.70 0.22
N ASP A 186 6.34 -8.24 0.18
CA ASP A 186 5.67 -7.84 -1.06
C ASP A 186 6.40 -6.64 -1.71
N CYS A 187 6.83 -5.65 -0.93
CA CYS A 187 7.63 -4.52 -1.40
C CYS A 187 8.98 -4.97 -1.99
N TRP A 188 9.74 -5.80 -1.26
CA TRP A 188 11.05 -6.28 -1.69
C TRP A 188 10.98 -7.20 -2.92
N LEU A 189 9.96 -8.06 -3.00
CA LEU A 189 9.69 -8.89 -4.17
C LEU A 189 9.33 -8.05 -5.38
N CYS A 190 8.41 -7.09 -5.22
CA CYS A 190 8.03 -6.19 -6.29
C CYS A 190 9.28 -5.51 -6.86
N TYR A 191 10.11 -4.90 -6.02
CA TYR A 191 11.38 -4.33 -6.47
C TYR A 191 12.28 -5.36 -7.18
N SER A 192 12.50 -6.53 -6.56
CA SER A 192 13.43 -7.54 -7.07
C SER A 192 13.01 -8.07 -8.44
N PHE A 193 11.71 -8.21 -8.70
CA PHE A 193 11.21 -8.61 -10.03
C PHE A 193 11.54 -7.61 -11.13
N HIS A 194 11.57 -6.32 -10.81
CA HIS A 194 11.83 -5.27 -11.79
C HIS A 194 13.32 -5.08 -12.07
N CYS A 195 14.17 -5.24 -11.05
CA CYS A 195 15.54 -4.73 -11.09
C CYS A 195 16.64 -5.76 -10.79
N SER A 196 16.30 -6.94 -10.25
CA SER A 196 17.30 -7.94 -9.85
C SER A 196 17.50 -9.04 -10.89
N ASP A 197 18.54 -9.84 -10.70
CA ASP A 197 18.82 -11.02 -11.48
C ASP A 197 17.89 -12.20 -11.11
N TRP A 198 17.72 -13.12 -12.05
CA TRP A 198 16.82 -14.26 -11.89
C TRP A 198 17.22 -15.17 -10.72
N GLU A 199 18.51 -15.34 -10.45
CA GLU A 199 18.96 -16.22 -9.37
C GLU A 199 18.59 -15.65 -7.99
N ALA A 200 18.78 -14.34 -7.79
CA ALA A 200 18.33 -13.66 -6.58
C ALA A 200 16.80 -13.75 -6.41
N ILE A 201 16.04 -13.53 -7.49
CA ILE A 201 14.58 -13.65 -7.48
C ILE A 201 14.14 -15.07 -7.05
N GLN A 202 14.79 -16.11 -7.58
CA GLN A 202 14.47 -17.50 -7.22
C GLN A 202 14.74 -17.80 -5.75
N LYS A 203 15.90 -17.38 -5.23
CA LYS A 203 16.24 -17.52 -3.81
C LYS A 203 15.23 -16.80 -2.91
N LEU A 204 14.85 -15.58 -3.29
CA LEU A 204 13.88 -14.79 -2.55
C LEU A 204 12.49 -15.44 -2.54
N LYS A 205 12.03 -15.96 -3.69
CA LYS A 205 10.78 -16.73 -3.79
C LYS A 205 10.81 -17.97 -2.91
N GLN A 206 11.90 -18.73 -2.95
CA GLN A 206 12.05 -19.94 -2.14
C GLN A 206 11.98 -19.62 -0.65
N HIS A 207 12.66 -18.55 -0.22
CA HIS A 207 12.62 -18.10 1.16
C HIS A 207 11.19 -17.69 1.57
N MET A 208 10.49 -16.91 0.73
CA MET A 208 9.10 -16.53 1.01
C MET A 208 8.15 -17.74 1.13
N MET A 209 8.31 -18.76 0.27
CA MET A 209 7.52 -19.98 0.32
C MET A 209 7.77 -20.78 1.61
N GLN A 210 9.02 -20.77 2.12
CA GLN A 210 9.36 -21.39 3.40
C GLN A 210 8.76 -20.61 4.58
N THR A 211 8.72 -19.28 4.51
CA THR A 211 8.12 -18.42 5.55
C THR A 211 6.60 -18.53 5.57
N TYR A 212 5.94 -18.68 4.42
CA TYR A 212 4.47 -18.72 4.31
C TYR A 212 3.96 -19.96 3.56
N PRO A 213 4.06 -21.16 4.15
CA PRO A 213 3.73 -22.42 3.47
C PRO A 213 2.23 -22.58 3.16
N MET A 214 1.35 -21.83 3.86
CA MET A 214 -0.10 -21.91 3.68
C MET A 214 -0.63 -21.08 2.50
N ASN A 215 0.21 -20.24 1.86
CA ASN A 215 -0.22 -19.47 0.71
C ASN A 215 -0.11 -20.28 -0.59
N PRO A 216 -1.15 -20.28 -1.44
CA PRO A 216 -1.11 -21.03 -2.68
C PRO A 216 -0.02 -20.48 -3.61
N PRO A 217 0.84 -21.34 -4.21
CA PRO A 217 1.92 -20.92 -5.10
C PRO A 217 1.47 -20.03 -6.26
N MET A 218 0.24 -20.26 -6.75
CA MET A 218 -0.37 -19.48 -7.83
C MET A 218 -0.56 -18.00 -7.46
N LYS A 219 -0.91 -17.70 -6.19
CA LYS A 219 -1.09 -16.33 -5.72
C LYS A 219 0.23 -15.57 -5.73
N HIS A 220 1.30 -16.21 -5.26
CA HIS A 220 2.65 -15.63 -5.31
C HIS A 220 3.12 -15.43 -6.75
N PHE A 221 2.85 -16.39 -7.63
CA PHE A 221 3.15 -16.25 -9.06
C PHE A 221 2.45 -15.04 -9.66
N ALA A 222 1.13 -14.89 -9.46
CA ALA A 222 0.35 -13.78 -9.98
C ALA A 222 0.88 -12.41 -9.50
N GLN A 223 1.18 -12.31 -8.21
CA GLN A 223 1.72 -11.08 -7.59
C GLN A 223 3.03 -10.59 -8.23
N CYS A 224 3.86 -11.49 -8.78
CA CYS A 224 5.11 -11.10 -9.44
C CYS A 224 4.90 -10.38 -10.79
N TYR A 225 3.72 -10.51 -11.38
CA TYR A 225 3.36 -9.90 -12.66
C TYR A 225 2.31 -8.79 -12.51
N LEU A 226 1.99 -8.43 -11.26
CA LEU A 226 1.24 -7.22 -10.96
C LEU A 226 2.13 -6.01 -11.22
N TYR A 227 1.63 -5.06 -12.00
CA TYR A 227 2.29 -3.76 -12.18
C TYR A 227 1.30 -2.63 -11.93
N ALA A 228 1.64 -1.74 -10.99
CA ALA A 228 0.76 -0.69 -10.49
C ALA A 228 -0.62 -1.27 -10.09
N HIS A 229 -1.68 -0.97 -10.84
CA HIS A 229 -3.03 -1.49 -10.62
C HIS A 229 -3.49 -2.48 -11.69
N THR A 230 -2.57 -2.93 -12.56
CA THR A 230 -2.87 -3.83 -13.67
C THR A 230 -2.49 -5.26 -13.29
N ASP A 231 -3.50 -6.11 -13.10
CA ASP A 231 -3.34 -7.53 -12.80
C ASP A 231 -4.08 -8.38 -13.84
N PRO A 232 -3.47 -8.66 -15.01
CA PRO A 232 -4.12 -9.46 -16.04
C PRO A 232 -4.35 -10.90 -15.57
N ILE A 233 -3.50 -11.43 -14.69
CA ILE A 233 -3.63 -12.80 -14.18
C ILE A 233 -4.82 -12.90 -13.24
N ALA A 234 -4.99 -11.96 -12.30
CA ALA A 234 -6.17 -11.95 -11.45
C ALA A 234 -7.45 -11.68 -12.25
N THR A 235 -7.42 -10.66 -13.13
CA THR A 235 -8.64 -10.21 -13.84
C THR A 235 -9.09 -11.19 -14.92
N ARG A 236 -8.16 -11.77 -15.68
CA ARG A 236 -8.45 -12.69 -16.77
C ARG A 236 -8.32 -14.13 -16.30
N ASP A 237 -7.17 -14.55 -15.79
CA ASP A 237 -6.90 -15.98 -15.65
C ASP A 237 -7.50 -16.61 -14.38
N LEU A 238 -7.51 -15.86 -13.26
CA LEU A 238 -8.03 -16.33 -11.95
C LEU A 238 -9.45 -15.85 -11.65
N GLY A 239 -10.03 -15.06 -12.55
CA GLY A 239 -11.46 -14.74 -12.55
C GLY A 239 -11.95 -13.69 -11.54
N PHE A 240 -11.07 -12.89 -10.94
CA PHE A 240 -11.43 -11.87 -9.95
C PHE A 240 -12.28 -10.72 -10.51
N ALA A 241 -12.19 -10.43 -11.82
CA ALA A 241 -12.98 -9.36 -12.45
C ALA A 241 -14.49 -9.66 -12.43
N VAL A 242 -14.89 -10.93 -12.57
CA VAL A 242 -16.29 -11.35 -12.55
C VAL A 242 -16.88 -11.28 -11.14
N VAL A 243 -16.08 -11.58 -10.12
CA VAL A 243 -16.49 -11.43 -8.71
C VAL A 243 -16.76 -9.96 -8.36
N GLN A 244 -15.94 -9.02 -8.85
CA GLN A 244 -16.17 -7.60 -8.62
C GLN A 244 -17.41 -7.05 -9.33
N ASP A 245 -17.70 -7.50 -10.55
CA ASP A 245 -18.91 -7.08 -11.28
C ASP A 245 -20.18 -7.73 -10.73
N MET A 246 -20.13 -8.97 -10.22
CA MET A 246 -21.26 -9.59 -9.50
C MET A 246 -21.57 -8.89 -8.17
N LEU A 247 -20.57 -8.27 -7.53
CA LEU A 247 -20.75 -7.49 -6.29
C LEU A 247 -21.25 -6.05 -6.52
N LYS A 248 -21.25 -5.55 -7.77
CA LYS A 248 -21.81 -4.24 -8.13
C LYS A 248 -23.30 -4.37 -8.49
N VAL A 249 -24.15 -4.64 -7.51
CA VAL A 249 -25.60 -4.40 -7.64
C VAL A 249 -25.87 -2.89 -7.42
N PRO A 250 -26.81 -2.24 -8.15
CA PRO A 250 -27.09 -0.82 -7.94
C PRO A 250 -27.67 -0.59 -6.54
N ALA A 251 -27.05 0.31 -5.79
CA ALA A 251 -27.43 0.65 -4.43
C ALA A 251 -28.78 1.40 -4.37
N THR A 252 -29.74 0.86 -3.62
CA THR A 252 -30.72 1.66 -2.89
C THR A 252 -30.31 1.70 -1.41
N VAL A 253 -29.97 2.91 -0.94
CA VAL A 253 -29.88 3.47 0.43
C VAL A 253 -30.29 2.50 1.57
N SER A 254 -29.56 2.25 2.66
CA SER A 254 -28.85 3.13 3.62
C SER A 254 -27.97 2.28 4.56
N ASP A 255 -27.03 2.99 5.21
CA ASP A 255 -26.37 2.72 6.49
C ASP A 255 -25.20 1.71 6.61
N SER A 256 -24.22 2.24 7.34
CA SER A 256 -22.93 1.74 7.79
C SER A 256 -22.97 0.38 8.49
N ASN A 257 -22.07 -0.53 8.08
CA ASN A 257 -20.98 -1.01 8.93
C ASN A 257 -20.13 -2.08 8.22
N VAL A 258 -18.85 -2.08 8.59
CA VAL A 258 -17.81 -3.10 8.36
C VAL A 258 -18.37 -4.51 8.57
N ILE A 259 -18.07 -5.46 7.67
CA ILE A 259 -17.91 -6.90 7.96
C ILE A 259 -17.17 -7.62 6.82
N ASP A 260 -16.30 -8.54 7.26
CA ASP A 260 -15.57 -9.58 6.57
C ASP A 260 -16.19 -10.14 5.28
N LYS A 261 -15.34 -10.30 4.26
CA LYS A 261 -15.67 -11.09 3.07
C LYS A 261 -15.52 -12.58 3.37
N GLN A 262 -16.50 -13.15 4.06
CA GLN A 262 -16.81 -14.57 3.93
C GLN A 262 -17.68 -14.83 2.69
N LEU A 263 -17.39 -15.94 2.03
CA LEU A 263 -17.88 -16.38 0.73
C LEU A 263 -19.36 -16.85 0.80
N PRO A 264 -20.29 -16.29 0.02
CA PRO A 264 -21.63 -16.87 -0.13
C PRO A 264 -21.62 -17.97 -1.19
N THR A 265 -22.04 -19.16 -0.76
CA THR A 265 -22.41 -20.30 -1.59
C THR A 265 -23.81 -20.11 -2.18
N SER A 266 -23.95 -20.54 -3.43
CA SER A 266 -25.17 -20.68 -4.24
C SER A 266 -25.61 -19.48 -5.10
N CYS A 267 -25.72 -19.73 -6.41
CA CYS A 267 -26.67 -19.06 -7.30
C CYS A 267 -27.03 -19.94 -8.51
N THR A 268 -28.32 -19.88 -8.84
CA THR A 268 -29.07 -20.60 -9.87
C THR A 268 -28.79 -20.12 -11.29
N SER A 269 -29.02 -21.04 -12.23
CA SER A 269 -28.74 -20.96 -13.67
C SER A 269 -29.51 -19.88 -14.44
N SER A 270 -28.83 -19.20 -15.37
CA SER A 270 -29.46 -18.74 -16.61
C SER A 270 -28.49 -18.85 -17.80
N LYS A 271 -28.99 -19.35 -18.92
CA LYS A 271 -28.23 -19.76 -20.11
C LYS A 271 -28.13 -18.61 -21.11
N HIS A 272 -26.92 -18.25 -21.52
CA HIS A 272 -26.69 -17.52 -22.77
C HIS A 272 -25.63 -18.24 -23.60
N SER A 273 -25.98 -18.53 -24.86
CA SER A 273 -25.12 -19.16 -25.86
C SER A 273 -24.35 -18.11 -26.64
N LEU A 274 -23.07 -18.37 -26.92
CA LEU A 274 -22.24 -17.57 -27.82
C LEU A 274 -21.99 -18.30 -29.17
N PRO A 275 -21.68 -17.54 -30.23
CA PRO A 275 -21.72 -18.00 -31.62
C PRO A 275 -20.50 -18.83 -32.00
N LYS A 276 -20.71 -19.77 -32.92
CA LYS A 276 -19.67 -20.60 -33.54
C LYS A 276 -18.80 -19.75 -34.48
N SER A 277 -17.49 -19.74 -34.28
CA SER A 277 -16.53 -19.22 -35.25
C SER A 277 -15.76 -20.35 -35.94
N SER A 278 -15.59 -20.14 -37.23
CA SER A 278 -15.00 -20.95 -38.28
C SER A 278 -13.52 -21.33 -38.11
N THR A 279 -13.23 -22.57 -38.53
CA THR A 279 -12.04 -23.06 -39.25
C THR A 279 -10.67 -22.52 -38.82
N GLU A 280 -9.95 -23.31 -38.01
CA GLU A 280 -8.52 -23.12 -37.72
C GLU A 280 -7.66 -23.43 -38.96
N PRO A 281 -6.65 -22.61 -39.30
CA PRO A 281 -5.60 -23.02 -40.22
C PRO A 281 -4.52 -23.80 -39.45
N GLU A 282 -4.17 -25.00 -39.95
CA GLU A 282 -2.98 -25.74 -39.53
C GLU A 282 -1.72 -24.89 -39.78
N GLY A 283 -1.24 -24.21 -38.75
CA GLY A 283 -0.02 -23.41 -38.78
C GLY A 283 0.97 -23.92 -37.74
N LEU A 284 2.17 -24.34 -38.20
CA LEU A 284 3.29 -24.73 -37.34
C LEU A 284 3.52 -23.72 -36.20
N LEU A 285 3.53 -24.21 -34.96
CA LEU A 285 3.92 -23.43 -33.80
C LEU A 285 5.34 -22.83 -34.00
N PRO A 286 5.58 -21.56 -33.61
CA PRO A 286 6.90 -20.94 -33.72
C PRO A 286 7.99 -21.78 -33.04
N LYS A 287 9.17 -21.89 -33.67
CA LYS A 287 10.35 -22.68 -33.18
C LYS A 287 10.71 -22.45 -31.69
N ARG A 288 10.31 -21.30 -31.11
CA ARG A 288 10.49 -20.93 -29.70
C ARG A 288 9.88 -21.92 -28.70
N TRP A 289 8.87 -22.68 -29.11
CA TRP A 289 8.12 -23.60 -28.24
C TRP A 289 8.48 -25.07 -28.45
N GLN A 290 9.53 -25.37 -29.22
CA GLN A 290 10.03 -26.74 -29.39
C GLN A 290 10.83 -27.17 -28.15
N ILE A 291 10.17 -27.22 -27.00
CA ILE A 291 10.68 -27.90 -25.82
C ILE A 291 10.52 -29.40 -26.13
N LYS A 292 11.61 -30.18 -26.08
CA LYS A 292 11.50 -31.64 -26.12
C LYS A 292 10.77 -32.09 -24.85
N GLU A 293 9.45 -32.19 -24.91
CA GLU A 293 8.62 -32.62 -23.80
C GLU A 293 9.02 -34.03 -23.39
N LYS A 294 9.36 -34.23 -22.10
CA LYS A 294 9.62 -35.57 -21.54
C LYS A 294 8.35 -36.41 -21.47
N PHE A 295 7.18 -35.77 -21.51
CA PHE A 295 5.85 -36.38 -21.56
C PHE A 295 4.93 -35.46 -22.37
N PRO A 296 4.67 -35.74 -23.66
CA PRO A 296 3.75 -34.92 -24.41
C PRO A 296 2.34 -35.08 -23.84
N VAL A 297 1.67 -33.96 -23.58
CA VAL A 297 0.24 -34.00 -23.26
C VAL A 297 -0.48 -34.63 -24.46
N PRO A 298 -1.28 -35.70 -24.27
CA PRO A 298 -1.98 -36.34 -25.36
C PRO A 298 -2.74 -35.33 -26.23
N ALA A 299 -2.59 -35.41 -27.56
CA ALA A 299 -3.24 -34.49 -28.50
C ALA A 299 -4.76 -34.31 -28.27
N PRO A 300 -5.53 -35.35 -27.89
CA PRO A 300 -6.94 -35.17 -27.53
C PRO A 300 -7.16 -34.23 -26.34
N LEU A 301 -6.27 -34.27 -25.34
CA LEU A 301 -6.33 -33.36 -24.18
C LEU A 301 -5.94 -31.94 -24.59
N CYS A 302 -4.94 -31.76 -25.46
CA CYS A 302 -4.62 -30.43 -26.01
C CYS A 302 -5.80 -29.82 -26.77
N SER A 303 -6.43 -30.61 -27.64
CA SER A 303 -7.64 -30.18 -28.37
C SER A 303 -8.78 -29.85 -27.43
N PHE A 304 -9.00 -30.67 -26.40
CA PHE A 304 -10.04 -30.43 -25.41
C PHE A 304 -9.76 -29.15 -24.59
N LEU A 305 -8.53 -28.99 -24.09
CA LEU A 305 -8.11 -27.79 -23.34
C LEU A 305 -8.24 -26.51 -24.18
N GLY A 306 -7.94 -26.56 -25.48
CA GLY A 306 -8.13 -25.43 -26.39
C GLY A 306 -9.60 -25.10 -26.69
N GLN A 307 -10.50 -26.07 -26.50
CA GLN A 307 -11.95 -25.90 -26.65
C GLN A 307 -12.64 -25.49 -25.35
N LEU A 308 -11.97 -25.61 -24.20
CA LEU A 308 -12.53 -25.19 -22.93
C LEU A 308 -12.83 -23.70 -22.99
N LEU A 309 -14.07 -23.36 -22.63
CA LEU A 309 -14.44 -21.97 -22.40
C LEU A 309 -13.57 -21.42 -21.28
N HIS A 310 -13.31 -20.13 -21.36
CA HIS A 310 -12.55 -19.40 -20.36
C HIS A 310 -13.00 -19.79 -18.94
N PRO A 311 -12.09 -19.99 -17.96
CA PRO A 311 -12.44 -20.50 -16.61
C PRO A 311 -13.60 -19.75 -15.94
N LEU A 312 -13.79 -18.48 -16.29
CA LEU A 312 -14.93 -17.64 -15.90
C LEU A 312 -16.33 -18.15 -16.27
N VAL A 313 -16.45 -19.00 -17.30
CA VAL A 313 -17.73 -19.59 -17.72
C VAL A 313 -18.02 -20.88 -16.93
N PHE A 314 -17.02 -21.41 -16.21
CA PHE A 314 -17.18 -22.60 -15.38
C PHE A 314 -17.81 -22.22 -14.03
N ASN A 315 -19.08 -22.58 -13.85
CA ASN A 315 -19.84 -22.42 -12.62
C ASN A 315 -20.06 -23.77 -11.90
N GLY A 316 -19.20 -24.74 -12.17
CA GLY A 316 -19.25 -26.07 -11.57
C GLY A 316 -18.55 -26.16 -10.19
N PRO A 317 -18.65 -27.31 -9.52
CA PRO A 317 -17.96 -27.55 -8.25
C PRO A 317 -16.44 -27.48 -8.45
N VAL A 318 -15.76 -26.74 -7.57
CA VAL A 318 -14.29 -26.74 -7.49
C VAL A 318 -13.90 -28.00 -6.72
N ILE A 319 -13.33 -28.97 -7.43
CA ILE A 319 -12.92 -30.25 -6.84
C ILE A 319 -11.47 -30.11 -6.36
N ASP A 320 -11.17 -30.61 -5.17
CA ASP A 320 -9.80 -30.71 -4.69
C ASP A 320 -8.96 -31.57 -5.67
N ALA A 321 -7.81 -31.05 -6.08
CA ALA A 321 -7.01 -31.67 -7.13
C ALA A 321 -6.46 -33.04 -6.69
N ASP A 322 -6.12 -33.20 -5.41
CA ASP A 322 -5.60 -34.45 -4.87
C ASP A 322 -6.72 -35.49 -4.73
N GLU A 323 -7.91 -35.04 -4.32
CA GLU A 323 -9.10 -35.90 -4.27
C GLU A 323 -9.49 -36.39 -5.67
N LEU A 324 -9.54 -35.49 -6.67
CA LEU A 324 -9.82 -35.85 -8.06
C LEU A 324 -8.79 -36.84 -8.62
N LEU A 325 -7.51 -36.61 -8.37
CA LEU A 325 -6.44 -37.51 -8.80
C LEU A 325 -6.54 -38.88 -8.12
N SER A 326 -6.91 -38.91 -6.84
CA SER A 326 -7.13 -40.17 -6.12
C SER A 326 -8.31 -40.96 -6.70
N LEU A 327 -9.40 -40.27 -7.05
CA LEU A 327 -10.57 -40.87 -7.69
C LEU A 327 -10.24 -41.40 -9.08
N LEU A 328 -9.55 -40.60 -9.92
CA LEU A 328 -9.17 -41.00 -11.27
C LEU A 328 -8.23 -42.21 -11.29
N LYS A 329 -7.33 -42.33 -10.30
CA LYS A 329 -6.43 -43.49 -10.16
C LYS A 329 -7.19 -44.77 -9.81
N ASN A 330 -8.28 -44.66 -9.07
CA ASN A 330 -9.07 -45.80 -8.58
C ASN A 330 -10.26 -46.12 -9.50
N MET A 331 -10.51 -45.29 -10.51
CA MET A 331 -11.61 -45.47 -11.45
C MET A 331 -11.27 -46.57 -12.46
N THR A 332 -12.05 -47.66 -12.44
CA THR A 332 -12.00 -48.67 -13.49
C THR A 332 -12.82 -48.19 -14.68
N VAL A 333 -12.14 -47.76 -15.75
CA VAL A 333 -12.81 -47.39 -17.00
C VAL A 333 -13.23 -48.68 -17.71
N PRO A 334 -14.53 -48.92 -17.95
CA PRO A 334 -14.94 -50.08 -18.72
C PRO A 334 -14.42 -49.96 -20.15
N LEU A 335 -13.60 -50.92 -20.58
CA LEU A 335 -13.17 -51.06 -21.96
C LEU A 335 -14.42 -51.37 -22.80
N THR A 336 -14.80 -50.43 -23.66
CA THR A 336 -15.80 -50.67 -24.69
C THR A 336 -15.18 -51.63 -25.71
N GLN A 337 -15.85 -52.78 -25.92
CA GLN A 337 -15.48 -53.80 -26.91
C GLN A 337 -15.64 -53.30 -28.34
#